data_AF-A0A7J4IJ45-F1
#
_entry.id   AF-A0A7J4IJ45-F1
#
_cell.length_a   1.000
_cell.length_b   1.000
_cell.length_c   1.000
_cell.angle_alpha   90.00
_cell.angle_beta   90.00
_cell.angle_gamma   90.00
#
_symmetry.space_group_name_H-M   'P 1'
#
loop_
_entity.id
_entity.type
_entity.pdbx_description
1 polymer ?
#
loop_
_entity_poly.entity_id
_entity_poly.type
_entity_poly.pdbx_seq_one_letter_code
_entity_poly.pdbx_strand_id
1 'polypeptide(L)' 'VDLFGRGGGRKAARDHGVPYLGAIPLDPEMMKSGDEGRPYILQRADSPTWKAVDGVMENLVAEVES' A
#
# COMPACT_ATOMS: atom_id res chain seq x y z
N VAL A 1 4.79 -7.91 16.07
CA VAL A 1 3.64 -7.40 16.86
C VAL A 1 2.72 -6.67 15.89
N ASP A 2 1.43 -6.98 15.90
CA ASP A 2 0.45 -6.25 15.10
C ASP A 2 -0.05 -5.05 15.91
N LEU A 3 0.65 -3.93 15.80
CA LEU A 3 0.43 -2.72 16.62
C LEU A 3 -0.83 -1.95 16.22
N PHE A 4 -1.19 -2.03 14.95
CA PHE A 4 -2.35 -1.36 14.37
C PHE A 4 -3.17 -2.44 13.68
N GLY A 5 -4.39 -2.68 14.17
CA GLY A 5 -5.22 -3.80 13.69
C GLY A 5 -5.38 -3.84 12.17
N ARG A 6 -5.64 -5.02 11.62
CA ARG A 6 -5.74 -5.26 10.17
C ARG A 6 -7.18 -5.35 9.68
N GLY A 7 -7.38 -5.09 8.39
CA GLY A 7 -8.62 -5.38 7.68
C GLY A 7 -9.69 -4.28 7.74
N GLY A 8 -9.49 -3.21 8.52
CA GLY A 8 -10.43 -2.08 8.61
C GLY A 8 -10.72 -1.44 7.24
N GLY A 9 -9.69 -1.23 6.42
CA GLY A 9 -9.86 -0.70 5.05
C GLY A 9 -10.65 -1.62 4.13
N ARG A 10 -10.44 -2.95 4.22
CA ARG A 10 -11.22 -3.93 3.44
C ARG A 10 -12.69 -3.94 3.85
N LYS A 11 -12.96 -3.84 5.16
CA LYS A 11 -14.33 -3.71 5.67
C LYS A 11 -14.99 -2.43 5.17
N ALA A 12 -14.31 -1.28 5.25
CA ALA A 12 -14.84 -0.01 4.77
C ALA A 12 -15.15 -0.04 3.27
N ALA A 13 -14.24 -0.59 2.45
CA ALA A 13 -14.46 -0.72 1.00
C ALA A 13 -15.76 -1.51 0.70
N ARG A 14 -15.95 -2.65 1.37
CA ARG A 14 -17.18 -3.44 1.27
C ARG A 14 -18.41 -2.66 1.74
N ASP A 15 -18.33 -1.99 2.89
CA ASP A 15 -19.48 -1.28 3.47
C ASP A 15 -19.92 -0.08 2.61
N HIS A 16 -19.00 0.50 1.83
CA HIS A 16 -19.27 1.59 0.88
C HIS A 16 -19.51 1.12 -0.57
N GLY A 17 -19.42 -0.19 -0.84
CA GLY A 17 -19.58 -0.73 -2.19
C GLY A 17 -18.50 -0.26 -3.18
N VAL A 18 -17.31 0.08 -2.69
CA VAL A 18 -16.17 0.50 -3.52
C VAL A 18 -15.13 -0.62 -3.65
N PRO A 19 -14.34 -0.65 -4.74
CA PRO A 19 -13.28 -1.63 -4.93
C PRO A 19 -12.25 -1.60 -3.79
N TYR A 20 -11.77 -2.78 -3.41
CA TYR A 20 -10.65 -2.91 -2.49
C TYR A 20 -9.37 -3.17 -3.26
N LEU A 21 -8.49 -2.17 -3.30
CA LEU A 21 -7.27 -2.19 -4.12
C LEU A 21 -6.09 -2.92 -3.47
N GLY A 22 -6.14 -3.14 -2.14
CA GLY A 22 -5.10 -3.87 -1.41
C GLY A 22 -4.76 -3.25 -0.05
N ALA A 23 -3.66 -3.70 0.55
CA ALA A 23 -3.13 -3.17 1.81
C ALA A 23 -1.61 -3.08 1.74
N ILE A 24 -1.08 -1.94 2.19
CA ILE A 24 0.35 -1.66 2.26
C ILE A 24 0.80 -1.85 3.72
N PRO A 25 1.83 -2.65 4.00
CA PRO A 25 2.33 -2.82 5.36
C PRO A 25 2.98 -1.53 5.88
N LEU A 26 2.92 -1.31 7.19
CA LEU A 26 3.69 -0.25 7.83
C LEU A 26 5.17 -0.63 7.84
N ASP A 27 5.99 0.21 7.21
CA ASP A 27 7.42 -0.01 7.07
C ASP A 27 8.21 1.23 7.55
N PRO A 28 8.98 1.13 8.64
CA PRO A 28 9.82 2.22 9.14
C PRO A 28 10.80 2.78 8.09
N GLU A 29 11.28 1.93 7.18
CA GLU A 29 12.21 2.37 6.13
C GLU A 29 11.51 3.26 5.09
N MET A 30 10.21 3.05 4.87
CA MET A 30 9.40 3.91 4.00
C MET A 30 9.17 5.27 4.63
N MET A 31 8.89 5.30 5.94
CA MET A 31 8.82 6.55 6.70
C MET A 31 10.14 7.32 6.63
N LYS A 32 11.25 6.65 6.93
CA LYS A 32 12.59 7.25 6.90
C LYS A 32 12.96 7.79 5.52
N SER A 33 12.64 7.06 4.46
CA SER A 33 12.87 7.52 3.08
C SER A 33 12.10 8.82 2.77
N GLY A 34 10.85 8.92 3.26
CA GLY A 34 10.05 10.13 3.17
C GLY A 34 10.68 11.32 3.92
N ASP A 35 11.11 11.10 5.16
CA ASP A 35 11.77 12.13 5.99
C ASP A 35 13.09 12.62 5.37
N GLU A 36 13.83 11.73 4.72
CA GLU A 36 15.08 12.05 4.02
C GLU A 36 14.87 12.71 2.64
N GLY A 37 13.62 12.81 2.17
CA GLY A 37 13.30 13.32 0.84
C GLY A 37 13.81 12.42 -0.30
N ARG A 38 13.95 11.11 -0.05
CA ARG A 38 14.48 10.15 -1.01
C ARG A 38 13.38 9.17 -1.43
N PRO A 39 13.20 8.92 -2.75
CA PRO A 39 12.20 7.96 -3.19
C PRO A 39 12.51 6.55 -2.67
N TYR A 40 11.56 5.97 -1.93
CA TYR A 40 11.71 4.63 -1.32
C TYR A 40 12.02 3.53 -2.37
N ILE A 41 11.37 3.60 -3.54
CA ILE A 41 11.58 2.64 -4.64
C ILE A 41 13.04 2.53 -5.07
N LEU A 42 13.79 3.65 -5.09
CA LEU A 42 15.18 3.65 -5.58
C LEU A 42 16.10 2.82 -4.68
N GLN A 43 15.72 2.60 -3.43
CA GLN A 43 16.52 1.85 -2.46
C GLN A 43 15.94 0.46 -2.19
N ARG A 44 14.62 0.29 -2.36
CA ARG A 44 13.86 -0.86 -1.84
C ARG A 44 12.83 -1.40 -2.84
N ALA A 45 13.11 -1.34 -4.15
CA ALA A 45 12.20 -1.84 -5.20
C ALA A 45 11.76 -3.30 -4.99
N ASP A 46 12.63 -4.18 -4.46
CA ASP A 46 12.28 -5.58 -4.23
C ASP A 46 11.64 -5.87 -2.86
N SER A 47 11.40 -4.85 -2.04
CA SER A 47 10.86 -5.04 -0.70
C SER A 47 9.41 -5.52 -0.73
N PRO A 48 8.97 -6.28 0.30
CA PRO A 48 7.56 -6.66 0.43
C PRO A 48 6.62 -5.45 0.45
N THR A 49 7.07 -4.33 1.02
CA THR A 49 6.32 -3.07 1.06
C THR A 49 6.15 -2.50 -0.34
N TRP A 50 7.22 -2.41 -1.14
CA TRP A 50 7.12 -1.89 -2.50
C TRP A 50 6.25 -2.80 -3.38
N LYS A 51 6.40 -4.13 -3.28
CA LYS A 51 5.52 -5.08 -4.00
C LYS A 51 4.05 -4.90 -3.66
N ALA A 52 3.73 -4.56 -2.41
CA ALA A 52 2.35 -4.27 -2.01
C ALA A 52 1.86 -2.93 -2.57
N VAL A 53 2.71 -1.90 -2.61
CA VAL A 53 2.40 -0.61 -3.26
C VAL A 53 2.13 -0.83 -4.75
N ASP A 54 3.01 -1.54 -5.43
CA ASP A 54 2.94 -1.82 -6.87
C ASP A 54 1.64 -2.56 -7.22
N GLY A 55 1.31 -3.63 -6.48
CA GLY A 55 0.05 -4.35 -6.67
C GLY A 55 -1.21 -3.51 -6.40
N VAL A 56 -1.15 -2.55 -5.47
CA VAL A 56 -2.26 -1.59 -5.27
C VAL A 56 -2.41 -0.66 -6.47
N MET A 57 -1.29 -0.21 -7.05
CA MET A 57 -1.31 0.63 -8.25
C MET A 57 -1.80 -0.14 -9.48
N GLU A 58 -1.40 -1.39 -9.67
CA GLU A 58 -1.90 -2.26 -10.73
C GLU A 58 -3.43 -2.42 -10.64
N ASN A 59 -3.96 -2.69 -9.44
CA ASN A 59 -5.40 -2.79 -9.22
C ASN A 59 -6.12 -1.46 -9.47
N LEU A 60 -5.50 -0.32 -9.13
CA LEU A 60 -6.06 0.99 -9.40
C LEU A 60 -6.17 1.26 -10.90
N VAL A 61 -5.10 0.99 -11.66
CA VAL A 61 -5.09 1.17 -13.12
C VAL A 61 -6.15 0.29 -13.75
N ALA A 62 -6.22 -0.99 -13.36
CA ALA A 62 -7.24 -1.91 -13.86
C ALA A 62 -8.68 -1.43 -13.60
N GLU A 63 -8.93 -0.78 -12.46
CA GLU A 63 -10.25 -0.23 -12.13
C GLU A 63 -10.59 1.03 -12.94
N VAL A 64 -9.61 1.90 -13.20
CA VAL A 64 -9.82 3.16 -13.94
C VAL A 64 -9.96 2.92 -15.44
N GLU A 65 -9.32 1.88 -15.97
CA GLU A 65 -9.35 1.52 -17.39
C GLU A 65 -10.50 0.58 -17.77
N SER A 66 -11.29 0.11 -16.80
CA SER A 66 -12.49 -0.72 -17.02
C SER A 66 -13.73 0.08 -17.41
#